data_AF-A0A183CMH0-F1
#
_entry.id   AF-A0A183CMH0-F1
#
_cell.length_a   1.000
_cell.length_b   1.000
_cell.length_c   1.000
_cell.angle_alpha   90.00
_cell.angle_beta   90.00
_cell.angle_gamma   90.00
#
_symmetry.space_group_name_H-M   'P 1'
#
loop_
_entity.id
_entity.type
_entity.pdbx_description
1 polymer ?
#
loop_
_entity_poly.entity_id
_entity_poly.type
_entity_poly.pdbx_seq_one_letter_code
_entity_poly.pdbx_strand_id
1 'polypeptide(L)'
;MSSIRSTVNNGRPNEEGDAKRAKAKSVDMTHPRHSNVLVGSTLAIWSLIFLLLAAFVSLQYYLPKAASSCLCPNGEFVGLSSEGRYNDSSFGKPQTLPDGRVQYELAVVSDLDQDSKVKGQDEWHSFLCRGRLFFNPDGHSVKVEWFDTAAAKHNLSSELSSGGRAMELSDLCVYDGHLLTVDDRTGVVYRMDDFKKMVPWVLLNDGPGNTIKGFKGEWMTVRDKMLYVGGLGKGKRRDKRAI
;
A
#
# COMPACT_ATOMS: atom_id res chain seq x y z
N MET A 1 36.33 -40.76 16.83
CA MET A 1 36.56 -42.21 16.65
C MET A 1 36.87 -42.81 18.00
N SER A 2 36.10 -43.84 18.42
CA SER A 2 36.28 -44.86 19.50
C SER A 2 37.05 -44.49 20.78
N SER A 3 36.71 -44.90 22.01
CA SER A 3 36.17 -46.17 22.51
C SER A 3 35.94 -45.99 24.03
N ILE A 4 34.76 -46.28 24.60
CA ILE A 4 34.37 -47.50 25.36
C ILE A 4 35.11 -47.76 26.71
N ARG A 5 34.31 -47.61 27.79
CA ARG A 5 34.13 -48.39 29.05
C ARG A 5 35.30 -49.10 29.77
N SER A 6 35.29 -48.93 31.11
CA SER A 6 35.32 -50.00 32.13
C SER A 6 34.30 -49.61 33.23
N THR A 7 33.34 -50.41 33.75
CA THR A 7 33.31 -51.72 34.47
C THR A 7 34.12 -51.72 35.78
N VAL A 8 33.70 -52.24 36.95
CA VAL A 8 32.50 -52.96 37.46
C VAL A 8 32.76 -53.26 38.98
N ASN A 9 31.69 -53.51 39.78
CA ASN A 9 31.60 -54.32 41.02
C ASN A 9 32.25 -53.85 42.34
N ASN A 10 31.85 -54.31 43.53
CA ASN A 10 30.63 -54.92 44.14
C ASN A 10 30.98 -55.12 45.63
N GLY A 11 29.99 -55.14 46.53
CA GLY A 11 30.20 -55.66 47.90
C GLY A 11 28.98 -55.56 48.81
N ARG A 12 28.10 -56.56 48.76
CA ARG A 12 27.05 -56.89 49.76
C ARG A 12 27.67 -57.50 51.04
N PRO A 13 26.93 -57.60 52.17
CA PRO A 13 26.13 -58.81 52.51
C PRO A 13 24.79 -58.53 53.25
N ASN A 14 23.71 -59.28 52.97
CA ASN A 14 23.08 -60.37 53.78
C ASN A 14 22.05 -59.85 54.81
N GLU A 15 20.75 -60.11 54.64
CA GLU A 15 19.93 -61.27 55.11
C GLU A 15 19.26 -61.02 56.48
N GLU A 16 18.15 -61.74 56.71
CA GLU A 16 17.25 -61.74 57.89
C GLU A 16 16.29 -60.53 58.00
N GLY A 17 15.00 -60.68 58.27
CA GLY A 17 14.19 -61.82 58.64
C GLY A 17 12.78 -61.33 59.03
N ASP A 18 11.87 -62.29 59.07
CA ASP A 18 10.62 -62.33 59.84
C ASP A 18 9.40 -61.46 59.52
N ALA A 19 8.32 -62.23 59.33
CA ALA A 19 6.94 -61.85 59.17
C ALA A 19 6.32 -61.27 60.44
N LYS A 20 5.56 -60.19 60.32
CA LYS A 20 4.39 -59.92 61.19
C LYS A 20 3.24 -59.33 60.38
N ARG A 21 2.19 -60.13 60.22
CA ARG A 21 0.86 -59.74 59.76
C ARG A 21 0.15 -59.00 60.91
N ALA A 22 -0.25 -57.75 60.70
CA ALA A 22 -1.19 -57.06 61.60
C ALA A 22 -2.15 -56.15 60.83
N LYS A 23 -3.45 -56.47 61.01
CA LYS A 23 -4.68 -55.68 60.85
C LYS A 23 -5.01 -55.06 59.49
N ALA A 24 -5.98 -55.69 58.83
CA ALA A 24 -6.82 -55.10 57.80
C ALA A 24 -7.53 -53.85 58.34
N LYS A 25 -7.35 -52.73 57.62
CA LYS A 25 -8.18 -51.52 57.73
C LYS A 25 -9.03 -51.52 56.46
N SER A 26 -10.36 -51.57 56.60
CA SER A 26 -11.29 -51.49 55.49
C SER A 26 -11.08 -50.17 54.74
N VAL A 27 -10.63 -50.26 53.50
CA VAL A 27 -10.58 -49.13 52.57
C VAL A 27 -12.01 -48.95 52.05
N ASP A 28 -12.68 -47.90 52.54
CA ASP A 28 -13.87 -47.38 51.88
C ASP A 28 -13.42 -46.64 50.61
N MET A 29 -13.83 -47.18 49.47
CA MET A 29 -13.38 -46.77 48.15
C MET A 29 -14.38 -45.75 47.59
N THR A 30 -14.33 -44.52 48.09
CA THR A 30 -15.03 -43.39 47.46
C THR A 30 -14.00 -42.44 46.83
N HIS A 31 -13.84 -42.59 45.52
CA HIS A 31 -13.14 -41.63 44.67
C HIS A 31 -13.97 -40.33 44.57
N PRO A 32 -13.42 -39.14 44.86
CA PRO A 32 -14.01 -37.90 44.39
C PRO A 32 -13.26 -37.38 43.15
N ARG A 33 -14.03 -37.22 42.07
CA ARG A 33 -13.99 -36.12 41.08
C ARG A 33 -12.68 -35.87 40.32
N HIS A 34 -12.47 -36.63 39.24
CA HIS A 34 -11.67 -36.18 38.08
C HIS A 34 -12.51 -35.63 36.92
N SER A 35 -13.85 -35.61 37.03
CA SER A 35 -14.75 -35.25 35.92
C SER A 35 -14.95 -33.75 35.68
N ASN A 36 -14.68 -32.89 36.67
CA ASN A 36 -15.08 -31.47 36.58
C ASN A 36 -14.07 -30.57 35.84
N VAL A 37 -12.78 -30.93 35.81
CA VAL A 37 -11.73 -30.11 35.18
C VAL A 37 -11.73 -30.26 33.65
N LEU A 38 -12.00 -31.47 33.16
CA LEU A 38 -12.02 -31.75 31.72
C LEU A 38 -13.26 -31.17 31.02
N VAL A 39 -14.42 -31.18 31.70
CA VAL A 39 -15.69 -30.66 31.17
C VAL A 39 -15.73 -29.13 31.16
N GLY A 40 -15.14 -28.46 32.15
CA GLY A 40 -15.03 -26.99 32.14
C GLY A 40 -14.16 -26.47 31.00
N SER A 41 -13.12 -27.23 30.64
CA SER A 41 -12.18 -26.88 29.56
C SER A 41 -12.83 -26.95 28.17
N THR A 42 -13.67 -27.96 27.91
CA THR A 42 -14.36 -28.10 26.62
C THR A 42 -15.46 -27.05 26.45
N LEU A 43 -16.22 -26.75 27.50
CA LEU A 43 -17.26 -25.71 27.47
C LEU A 43 -16.66 -24.32 27.22
N ALA A 44 -15.51 -24.01 27.80
CA ALA A 44 -14.80 -22.76 27.55
C ALA A 44 -14.34 -22.63 26.08
N ILE A 45 -13.83 -23.72 25.50
CA ILE A 45 -13.41 -23.75 24.09
C ILE A 45 -14.60 -23.54 23.16
N TRP A 46 -15.71 -24.25 23.37
CA TRP A 46 -16.93 -24.07 22.56
C TRP A 46 -17.54 -22.68 22.71
N SER A 47 -17.51 -22.11 23.91
CA SER A 47 -17.98 -20.75 24.17
C SER A 47 -17.13 -19.72 23.43
N LEU A 48 -15.81 -19.89 23.43
CA LEU A 48 -14.89 -19.02 22.70
C LEU A 48 -15.07 -19.14 21.18
N ILE A 49 -15.22 -20.36 20.66
CA ILE A 49 -15.49 -20.59 19.22
C ILE A 49 -16.80 -19.92 18.82
N PHE A 50 -17.86 -20.07 19.62
CA PHE A 50 -19.15 -19.44 19.34
C PHE A 50 -19.06 -17.91 19.39
N LEU A 51 -18.31 -17.36 20.35
CA LEU A 51 -18.13 -15.91 20.48
C LEU A 51 -17.29 -15.34 19.32
N LEU A 52 -16.26 -16.07 18.88
CA LEU A 52 -15.47 -15.71 17.69
C LEU A 52 -16.30 -15.83 16.40
N LEU A 53 -17.15 -16.85 16.27
CA LEU A 53 -18.06 -16.98 15.13
C LEU A 53 -19.12 -15.88 15.11
N ALA A 54 -19.72 -15.56 16.26
CA ALA A 54 -20.69 -14.48 16.37
C ALA A 54 -20.04 -13.12 16.09
N ALA A 55 -18.83 -12.88 16.59
CA ALA A 55 -18.04 -11.69 16.28
C ALA A 55 -17.68 -11.64 14.79
N PHE A 56 -17.30 -12.76 14.17
CA PHE A 56 -17.00 -12.85 12.75
C PHE A 56 -18.25 -12.56 11.90
N VAL A 57 -19.40 -13.16 12.20
CA VAL A 57 -20.66 -12.91 11.48
C VAL A 57 -21.13 -11.47 11.67
N SER A 58 -21.04 -10.93 12.90
CA SER A 58 -21.32 -9.52 13.19
C SER A 58 -20.39 -8.62 12.40
N LEU A 59 -19.10 -8.92 12.34
CA LEU A 59 -18.13 -8.19 11.54
C LEU A 59 -18.46 -8.27 10.04
N GLN A 60 -18.87 -9.41 9.50
CA GLN A 60 -19.31 -9.53 8.10
C GLN A 60 -20.61 -8.76 7.81
N TYR A 61 -21.49 -8.61 8.81
CA TYR A 61 -22.76 -7.91 8.69
C TYR A 61 -22.61 -6.39 8.82
N TYR A 62 -21.74 -5.92 9.72
CA TYR A 62 -21.54 -4.50 10.03
C TYR A 62 -20.32 -3.89 9.35
N LEU A 63 -19.36 -4.68 8.85
CA LEU A 63 -18.40 -4.13 7.90
C LEU A 63 -19.17 -3.78 6.64
N PRO A 64 -19.00 -2.56 6.10
CA PRO A 64 -19.42 -2.33 4.73
C PRO A 64 -18.76 -3.43 3.89
N LYS A 65 -19.55 -4.18 3.12
CA LYS A 65 -19.00 -5.03 2.05
C LYS A 65 -18.02 -4.12 1.31
N ALA A 66 -16.72 -4.37 1.47
CA ALA A 66 -15.71 -3.65 0.72
C ALA A 66 -16.17 -3.74 -0.73
N ALA A 67 -16.46 -2.58 -1.32
CA ALA A 67 -17.04 -2.50 -2.64
C ALA A 67 -16.27 -3.48 -3.53
N SER A 68 -16.95 -4.53 -3.97
CA SER A 68 -16.35 -5.54 -4.82
C SER A 68 -16.21 -4.93 -6.21
N SER A 69 -15.30 -3.98 -6.36
CA SER A 69 -14.89 -3.47 -7.66
C SER A 69 -13.66 -4.24 -8.10
N CYS A 70 -13.88 -5.52 -8.45
CA CYS A 70 -12.92 -6.32 -9.20
C CYS A 70 -13.65 -7.19 -10.23
N LEU A 71 -13.53 -6.76 -11.49
CA LEU A 71 -13.62 -7.50 -12.76
C LEU A 71 -14.96 -8.15 -13.17
N CYS A 72 -15.45 -7.73 -14.34
CA CYS A 72 -16.32 -8.55 -15.18
C CYS A 72 -15.60 -8.93 -16.49
N PRO A 73 -15.85 -10.13 -17.07
CA PRO A 73 -15.21 -10.63 -18.29
C PRO A 73 -15.70 -9.99 -19.59
N ASN A 74 -16.48 -8.91 -19.53
CA ASN A 74 -17.28 -8.43 -20.67
C ASN A 74 -16.89 -7.04 -21.18
N GLY A 75 -15.77 -6.47 -20.72
CA GLY A 75 -15.19 -5.26 -21.34
C GLY A 75 -15.97 -3.96 -21.15
N GLU A 76 -17.06 -3.93 -20.38
CA GLU A 76 -17.78 -2.70 -20.06
C GLU A 76 -17.30 -2.14 -18.71
N PHE A 77 -16.58 -1.01 -18.78
CA PHE A 77 -16.03 -0.33 -17.61
C PHE A 77 -17.15 0.43 -16.89
N VAL A 78 -17.70 -0.16 -15.83
CA VAL A 78 -18.52 0.59 -14.87
C VAL A 78 -17.56 1.29 -13.92
N GLY A 79 -17.17 2.51 -14.28
CA GLY A 79 -16.47 3.41 -13.38
C GLY A 79 -17.28 3.54 -12.11
N LEU A 80 -16.60 3.39 -10.97
CA LEU A 80 -17.18 3.62 -9.66
C LEU A 80 -17.75 5.05 -9.61
N SER A 81 -19.05 5.16 -9.87
CA SER A 81 -19.95 5.79 -8.93
C SER A 81 -21.35 5.21 -9.12
N SER A 82 -21.85 4.56 -8.08
CA SER A 82 -23.25 4.18 -8.01
C SER A 82 -24.16 5.40 -7.76
N GLU A 83 -23.59 6.59 -7.53
CA GLU A 83 -24.31 7.82 -7.11
C GLU A 83 -23.66 9.17 -7.56
N GLY A 84 -22.48 9.24 -8.22
CA GLY A 84 -21.63 10.46 -8.18
C GLY A 84 -21.05 10.92 -9.54
N ARG A 85 -21.52 12.06 -10.05
CA ARG A 85 -21.05 12.63 -11.33
C ARG A 85 -19.55 12.95 -11.29
N TYR A 86 -18.83 12.62 -12.38
CA TYR A 86 -17.44 13.06 -12.62
C TYR A 86 -17.30 14.57 -12.42
N ASN A 87 -16.32 14.98 -11.64
CA ASN A 87 -15.98 16.38 -11.42
C ASN A 87 -15.00 16.88 -12.49
N ASP A 88 -15.49 17.71 -13.41
CA ASP A 88 -14.71 18.29 -14.51
C ASP A 88 -13.95 19.56 -14.12
N SER A 89 -13.90 19.90 -12.83
CA SER A 89 -13.13 21.04 -12.32
C SER A 89 -11.63 20.86 -12.58
N SER A 90 -11.00 21.93 -13.07
CA SER A 90 -9.54 22.06 -13.15
C SER A 90 -8.98 22.79 -11.91
N PHE A 91 -7.67 22.71 -11.67
CA PHE A 91 -7.02 23.47 -10.58
C PHE A 91 -6.94 24.98 -10.85
N GLY A 92 -7.26 25.40 -12.08
CA GLY A 92 -7.41 26.79 -12.47
C GLY A 92 -8.42 26.94 -13.61
N LYS A 93 -9.00 28.14 -13.74
CA LYS A 93 -9.89 28.48 -14.85
C LYS A 93 -9.23 29.53 -15.74
N PRO A 94 -9.31 29.40 -17.07
CA PRO A 94 -8.82 30.44 -17.97
C PRO A 94 -9.49 31.79 -17.69
N GLN A 95 -8.74 32.88 -17.73
CA GLN A 95 -9.23 34.24 -17.52
C GLN A 95 -8.89 35.13 -18.70
N THR A 96 -9.89 35.78 -19.30
CA THR A 96 -9.66 36.81 -20.33
C THR A 96 -9.33 38.14 -19.66
N LEU A 97 -8.20 38.72 -20.02
CA LEU A 97 -7.71 40.00 -19.50
C LEU A 97 -8.27 41.18 -20.32
N PRO A 98 -8.31 42.41 -19.77
CA PRO A 98 -8.80 43.59 -20.48
C PRO A 98 -8.04 43.93 -21.78
N ASP A 99 -6.81 43.45 -21.91
CA ASP A 99 -5.95 43.63 -23.08
C ASP A 99 -6.11 42.51 -24.14
N GLY A 100 -7.11 41.63 -23.98
CA GLY A 100 -7.42 40.55 -24.93
C GLY A 100 -6.64 39.25 -24.70
N ARG A 101 -5.64 39.22 -23.82
CA ARG A 101 -4.88 37.99 -23.51
C ARG A 101 -5.72 37.01 -22.69
N VAL A 102 -5.42 35.72 -22.82
CA VAL A 102 -5.98 34.65 -21.98
C VAL A 102 -4.91 34.15 -21.01
N GLN A 103 -5.20 34.22 -19.72
CA GLN A 103 -4.36 33.72 -18.64
C GLN A 103 -4.78 32.31 -18.23
N TYR A 104 -3.81 31.41 -18.07
CA TYR A 104 -3.97 30.06 -17.54
C TYR A 104 -3.09 29.87 -16.31
N GLU A 105 -3.57 29.11 -15.33
CA GLU A 105 -2.72 28.60 -14.25
C GLU A 105 -1.85 27.46 -14.77
N LEU A 106 -0.58 27.44 -14.39
CA LEU A 106 0.42 26.48 -14.84
C LEU A 106 1.12 25.84 -13.64
N ALA A 107 1.34 24.54 -13.70
CA ALA A 107 2.15 23.80 -12.75
C ALA A 107 3.07 22.84 -13.49
N VAL A 108 4.30 22.71 -13.02
CA VAL A 108 5.29 21.75 -13.50
C VAL A 108 5.90 21.02 -12.31
N VAL A 109 6.16 19.73 -12.48
CA VAL A 109 6.77 18.87 -11.48
C VAL A 109 8.14 18.40 -11.95
N SER A 110 9.06 18.15 -11.02
CA SER A 110 10.39 17.65 -11.35
C SER A 110 10.50 16.13 -11.21
N ASP A 111 11.25 15.53 -12.13
CA ASP A 111 11.92 14.26 -11.89
C ASP A 111 13.40 14.55 -11.60
N LEU A 112 13.88 14.13 -10.43
CA LEU A 112 15.27 14.32 -10.01
C LEU A 112 16.09 13.03 -10.16
N ASP A 113 15.53 11.98 -10.75
CA ASP A 113 16.10 10.65 -10.79
C ASP A 113 16.54 10.20 -9.36
N GLN A 114 17.79 9.77 -9.21
CA GLN A 114 18.36 9.30 -7.96
C GLN A 114 18.64 10.44 -6.96
N ASP A 115 18.68 11.70 -7.43
CA ASP A 115 18.92 12.86 -6.57
C ASP A 115 17.68 13.24 -5.74
N SER A 116 16.55 12.56 -5.97
CA SER A 116 15.36 12.63 -5.13
C SER A 116 15.60 12.14 -3.69
N LYS A 117 16.58 11.26 -3.44
CA LYS A 117 16.85 10.69 -2.11
C LYS A 117 17.40 11.75 -1.14
N VAL A 118 16.75 11.91 0.00
CA VAL A 118 17.28 12.72 1.11
C VAL A 118 18.40 11.95 1.81
N LYS A 119 19.59 12.56 1.88
CA LYS A 119 20.77 11.92 2.47
C LYS A 119 20.54 11.58 3.94
N GLY A 120 20.76 10.30 4.29
CA GLY A 120 20.66 9.81 5.66
C GLY A 120 19.23 9.60 6.17
N GLN A 121 18.21 9.70 5.31
CA GLN A 121 16.81 9.55 5.68
C GLN A 121 16.09 8.60 4.71
N ASP A 122 15.04 7.94 5.17
CA ASP A 122 14.12 7.17 4.33
C ASP A 122 13.02 8.03 3.71
N GLU A 123 13.43 9.15 3.15
CA GLU A 123 12.59 10.13 2.49
C GLU A 123 13.14 10.46 1.10
N TRP A 124 12.23 10.68 0.15
CA TRP A 124 12.51 11.15 -1.20
C TRP A 124 11.68 12.40 -1.48
N HIS A 125 12.20 13.26 -2.35
CA HIS A 125 11.56 14.53 -2.66
C HIS A 125 11.53 14.84 -4.15
N SER A 126 10.58 15.69 -4.51
CA SER A 126 10.44 16.36 -5.80
C SER A 126 10.00 17.81 -5.56
N PHE A 127 9.98 18.62 -6.61
CA PHE A 127 9.55 20.01 -6.58
C PHE A 127 8.35 20.22 -7.49
N LEU A 128 7.35 20.92 -6.97
CA LEU A 128 6.36 21.60 -7.81
C LEU A 128 6.81 23.05 -8.02
N CYS A 129 6.75 23.54 -9.25
CA CYS A 129 6.84 24.96 -9.58
C CYS A 129 5.53 25.41 -10.23
N ARG A 130 5.00 26.55 -9.79
CA ARG A 130 3.74 27.11 -10.29
C ARG A 130 3.95 28.46 -10.94
N GLY A 131 3.09 28.79 -11.89
CA GLY A 131 3.12 30.07 -12.59
C GLY A 131 1.84 30.31 -13.38
N ARG A 132 1.90 31.31 -14.25
CA ARG A 132 0.84 31.68 -15.17
C ARG A 132 1.35 31.67 -16.59
N LEU A 133 0.53 31.15 -17.49
CA LEU A 133 0.73 31.24 -18.93
C LEU A 133 -0.23 32.28 -19.49
N PHE A 134 0.28 33.23 -20.26
CA PHE A 134 -0.48 34.24 -20.96
C PHE A 134 -0.40 33.96 -22.46
N PHE A 135 -1.54 33.65 -23.07
CA PHE A 135 -1.68 33.50 -24.50
C PHE A 135 -2.28 34.77 -25.10
N ASN A 136 -1.63 35.32 -26.12
CA ASN A 136 -2.16 36.41 -26.92
C ASN A 136 -2.69 35.86 -28.26
N PRO A 137 -4.01 35.78 -28.47
CA PRO A 137 -4.60 35.24 -29.70
C PRO A 137 -4.18 36.02 -30.95
N ASP A 138 -4.16 37.36 -30.86
CA ASP A 138 -3.94 38.25 -32.02
C ASP A 138 -2.46 38.29 -32.44
N GLY A 139 -1.56 38.15 -31.47
CA GLY A 139 -0.11 38.16 -31.69
C GLY A 139 0.52 36.78 -31.82
N HIS A 140 -0.26 35.70 -31.69
CA HIS A 140 0.22 34.32 -31.63
C HIS A 140 1.41 34.11 -30.66
N SER A 141 1.41 34.80 -29.52
CA SER A 141 2.52 34.77 -28.56
C SER A 141 2.11 34.17 -27.23
N VAL A 142 3.07 33.51 -26.59
CA VAL A 142 2.92 32.90 -25.26
C VAL A 142 3.99 33.47 -24.34
N LYS A 143 3.57 33.93 -23.16
CA LYS A 143 4.46 34.35 -22.07
C LYS A 143 4.19 33.49 -20.85
N VAL A 144 5.25 33.04 -20.18
CA VAL A 144 5.15 32.35 -18.89
C VAL A 144 5.75 33.23 -17.80
N GLU A 145 5.03 33.38 -16.70
CA GLU A 145 5.49 34.06 -15.49
C GLU A 145 5.42 33.07 -14.32
N TRP A 146 6.57 32.76 -13.74
CA TRP A 146 6.63 31.89 -12.56
C TRP A 146 6.30 32.68 -11.30
N PHE A 147 5.59 32.05 -10.36
CA PHE A 147 5.46 32.63 -9.02
C PHE A 147 6.84 32.62 -8.35
N ASP A 148 7.09 33.58 -7.44
CA ASP A 148 8.40 33.75 -6.80
C ASP A 148 8.93 32.41 -6.25
N THR A 149 10.13 32.02 -6.66
CA THR A 149 10.68 30.67 -6.47
C THR A 149 10.84 30.25 -5.01
N ALA A 150 11.01 31.19 -4.07
CA ALA A 150 11.00 30.89 -2.64
C ALA A 150 9.60 30.54 -2.12
N ALA A 151 8.55 31.09 -2.73
CA ALA A 151 7.14 30.83 -2.41
C ALA A 151 6.50 29.72 -3.28
N ALA A 152 7.10 29.44 -4.44
CA ALA A 152 6.54 28.58 -5.47
C ALA A 152 7.19 27.20 -5.58
N LYS A 153 8.37 26.98 -4.98
CA LYS A 153 8.93 25.63 -4.80
C LYS A 153 8.25 24.95 -3.63
N HIS A 154 7.29 24.08 -3.92
CA HIS A 154 6.76 23.18 -2.92
C HIS A 154 7.60 21.91 -2.92
N ASN A 155 8.20 21.60 -1.76
CA ASN A 155 8.80 20.29 -1.52
C ASN A 155 7.66 19.28 -1.42
N LEU A 156 7.62 18.39 -2.40
CA LEU A 156 6.78 17.21 -2.39
C LEU A 156 7.65 16.09 -1.83
N SER A 157 7.17 15.34 -0.84
CA SER A 157 7.95 14.22 -0.32
C SER A 157 7.11 13.00 0.00
N SER A 158 7.78 11.86 0.09
CA SER A 158 7.21 10.57 0.46
C SER A 158 8.29 9.68 1.06
N GLU A 159 7.89 8.83 2.00
CA GLU A 159 8.73 7.75 2.57
C GLU A 159 8.49 6.41 1.84
N LEU A 160 7.46 6.34 0.98
CA LEU A 160 7.13 5.15 0.23
C LEU A 160 8.06 5.00 -0.98
N SER A 161 8.89 3.95 -0.98
CA SER A 161 9.86 3.70 -2.05
C SER A 161 9.91 2.27 -2.54
N SER A 162 10.53 2.10 -3.71
CA SER A 162 10.74 0.79 -4.35
C SER A 162 12.20 0.67 -4.79
N GLY A 163 12.92 -0.27 -4.19
CA GLY A 163 14.36 -0.46 -4.46
C GLY A 163 15.20 0.77 -4.13
N GLY A 164 14.82 1.53 -3.09
CA GLY A 164 15.53 2.72 -2.64
C GLY A 164 15.32 3.97 -3.50
N ARG A 165 14.29 3.98 -4.36
CA ARG A 165 13.94 5.10 -5.24
C ARG A 165 12.45 5.44 -5.14
N ALA A 166 12.12 6.72 -5.18
CA ALA A 166 10.76 7.25 -5.13
C ALA A 166 10.74 8.73 -5.54
N MET A 167 9.54 9.29 -5.72
CA MET A 167 9.33 10.70 -6.07
C MET A 167 10.00 11.10 -7.40
N GLU A 168 10.13 10.14 -8.31
CA GLU A 168 10.55 10.39 -9.70
C GLU A 168 9.27 10.59 -10.53
N LEU A 169 8.79 11.83 -10.45
CA LEU A 169 7.44 12.20 -10.90
C LEU A 169 7.46 12.53 -12.39
N SER A 170 6.80 11.69 -13.19
CA SER A 170 6.96 11.74 -14.66
C SER A 170 5.86 12.49 -15.41
N ASP A 171 4.71 12.80 -14.79
CA ASP A 171 3.67 13.62 -15.41
C ASP A 171 2.74 14.29 -14.37
N LEU A 172 1.93 15.27 -14.81
CA LEU A 172 0.85 15.89 -14.07
C LEU A 172 -0.46 15.83 -14.86
N CYS A 173 -1.54 15.43 -14.19
CA CYS A 173 -2.85 15.33 -14.82
C CYS A 173 -3.96 15.77 -13.87
N VAL A 174 -4.94 16.52 -14.35
CA VAL A 174 -6.17 16.76 -13.58
C VAL A 174 -7.19 15.70 -13.92
N TYR A 175 -7.67 14.99 -12.89
CA TYR A 175 -8.69 13.97 -13.02
C TYR A 175 -9.66 14.04 -11.84
N ASP A 176 -10.96 14.07 -12.14
CA ASP A 176 -12.05 14.08 -11.16
C ASP A 176 -11.89 15.18 -10.08
N GLY A 177 -11.53 16.40 -10.51
CA GLY A 177 -11.32 17.55 -9.63
C GLY A 177 -10.01 17.57 -8.85
N HIS A 178 -9.09 16.63 -9.12
CA HIS A 178 -7.84 16.48 -8.39
C HIS A 178 -6.62 16.59 -9.28
N LEU A 179 -5.55 17.23 -8.80
CA LEU A 179 -4.24 17.22 -9.44
C LEU A 179 -3.50 15.93 -9.06
N LEU A 180 -3.14 15.14 -10.05
CA LEU A 180 -2.49 13.85 -9.90
C LEU A 180 -1.10 13.84 -10.54
N THR A 181 -0.24 12.97 -10.05
CA THR A 181 1.07 12.67 -10.63
C THR A 181 1.40 11.19 -10.42
N VAL A 182 2.33 10.64 -11.19
CA VAL A 182 2.78 9.25 -11.07
C VAL A 182 4.27 9.19 -10.78
N ASP A 183 4.65 8.38 -9.81
CA ASP A 183 6.05 8.02 -9.53
C ASP A 183 6.44 6.77 -10.32
N ASP A 184 7.39 6.91 -11.23
CA ASP A 184 7.78 5.84 -12.17
C ASP A 184 8.57 4.68 -11.52
N ARG A 185 8.94 4.85 -10.25
CA ARG A 185 9.68 3.84 -9.47
C ARG A 185 8.74 2.94 -8.72
N THR A 186 7.84 3.54 -7.96
CA THR A 186 6.88 2.83 -7.14
C THR A 186 5.66 2.40 -7.94
N GLY A 187 5.34 3.10 -9.03
CA GLY A 187 4.08 2.94 -9.77
C GLY A 187 2.88 3.56 -9.04
N VAL A 188 3.12 4.36 -8.01
CA VAL A 188 2.05 5.01 -7.24
C VAL A 188 1.61 6.27 -7.97
N VAL A 189 0.30 6.37 -8.23
CA VAL A 189 -0.37 7.62 -8.55
C VAL A 189 -0.69 8.34 -7.25
N TYR A 190 -0.13 9.53 -7.11
CA TYR A 190 -0.38 10.42 -5.97
C TYR A 190 -1.41 11.46 -6.34
N ARG A 191 -2.34 11.72 -5.40
CA ARG A 191 -3.14 12.93 -5.38
C ARG A 191 -2.38 14.04 -4.66
N MET A 192 -2.31 15.20 -5.28
CA MET A 192 -1.65 16.37 -4.72
C MET A 192 -2.68 17.33 -4.12
N ASP A 193 -2.76 17.34 -2.79
CA ASP A 193 -3.64 18.26 -2.05
C ASP A 193 -2.90 19.55 -1.69
N ASP A 194 -3.56 20.69 -1.88
CA ASP A 194 -3.03 22.03 -1.59
C ASP A 194 -1.65 22.32 -2.20
N PHE A 195 -1.33 21.67 -3.33
CA PHE A 195 -0.03 21.76 -4.02
C PHE A 195 1.18 21.36 -3.16
N LYS A 196 0.97 20.63 -2.06
CA LYS A 196 2.03 20.32 -1.08
C LYS A 196 1.98 18.88 -0.58
N LYS A 197 0.78 18.34 -0.36
CA LYS A 197 0.62 17.03 0.27
C LYS A 197 0.47 15.96 -0.80
N MET A 198 1.35 14.96 -0.73
CA MET A 198 1.33 13.80 -1.62
C MET A 198 0.57 12.66 -0.96
N VAL A 199 -0.67 12.42 -1.41
CA VAL A 199 -1.52 11.36 -0.88
C VAL A 199 -1.49 10.18 -1.85
N PRO A 200 -0.93 9.01 -1.47
CA PRO A 200 -1.00 7.81 -2.31
C PRO A 200 -2.46 7.47 -2.62
N TRP A 201 -2.79 7.29 -3.90
CA TRP A 201 -4.17 7.02 -4.32
C TRP A 201 -4.32 5.63 -4.95
N VAL A 202 -3.55 5.33 -6.00
CA VAL A 202 -3.61 4.05 -6.71
C VAL A 202 -2.20 3.52 -6.93
N LEU A 203 -1.96 2.25 -6.66
CA LEU A 203 -0.73 1.55 -7.02
C LEU A 203 -0.93 0.82 -8.36
N LEU A 204 -0.03 1.06 -9.30
CA LEU A 204 0.00 0.41 -10.60
C LEU A 204 1.14 -0.59 -10.65
N ASN A 205 0.82 -1.86 -10.86
CA ASN A 205 1.79 -2.92 -11.07
C ASN A 205 2.24 -2.96 -12.55
N ASP A 206 3.50 -3.32 -12.80
CA ASP A 206 4.08 -3.35 -14.15
C ASP A 206 3.41 -4.42 -15.05
N GLY A 207 3.47 -4.18 -16.36
CA GLY A 207 2.93 -5.08 -17.39
C GLY A 207 1.40 -5.22 -17.31
N PRO A 208 0.84 -6.44 -17.37
CA PRO A 208 -0.60 -6.67 -17.31
C PRO A 208 -1.17 -6.61 -15.87
N GLY A 209 -0.40 -6.10 -14.90
CA GLY A 209 -0.85 -5.93 -13.51
C GLY A 209 -0.55 -7.10 -12.57
N ASN A 210 0.09 -8.17 -13.03
CA ASN A 210 0.45 -9.35 -12.21
C ASN A 210 1.95 -9.42 -11.85
N THR A 211 2.67 -8.30 -11.99
CA THR A 211 4.09 -8.19 -11.66
C THR A 211 4.26 -7.60 -10.27
N ILE A 212 5.26 -8.02 -9.50
CA ILE A 212 5.59 -7.44 -8.18
C ILE A 212 6.20 -6.03 -8.25
N LYS A 213 6.68 -5.62 -9.43
CA LYS A 213 7.34 -4.34 -9.64
C LYS A 213 6.29 -3.26 -9.91
N GLY A 214 6.53 -2.05 -9.40
CA GLY A 214 5.80 -0.85 -9.80
C GLY A 214 5.89 -0.57 -11.30
N PHE A 215 4.77 -0.12 -11.86
CA PHE A 215 4.67 0.34 -13.24
C PHE A 215 5.51 1.60 -13.44
N LYS A 216 6.31 1.64 -14.51
CA LYS A 216 7.04 2.85 -14.91
C LYS A 216 6.11 3.73 -15.72
N GLY A 217 5.31 4.55 -15.03
CA GLY A 217 4.43 5.56 -15.63
C GLY A 217 5.24 6.73 -16.16
N GLU A 218 5.01 7.11 -17.41
CA GLU A 218 5.75 8.16 -18.13
C GLU A 218 4.81 9.25 -18.66
N TRP A 219 3.52 8.95 -18.78
CA TRP A 219 2.50 9.91 -19.20
C TRP A 219 1.15 9.59 -18.58
N MET A 220 0.33 10.63 -18.46
CA MET A 220 -1.04 10.58 -17.95
C MET A 220 -1.98 11.37 -18.88
N THR A 221 -3.18 10.83 -19.14
CA THR A 221 -4.21 11.56 -19.89
C THR A 221 -5.60 11.17 -19.44
N VAL A 222 -6.58 12.02 -19.71
CA VAL A 222 -7.99 11.74 -19.42
C VAL A 222 -8.77 11.66 -20.72
N ARG A 223 -9.52 10.58 -20.90
CA ARG A 223 -10.45 10.41 -22.03
C ARG A 223 -11.70 9.70 -21.52
N ASP A 224 -12.88 10.15 -21.95
CA ASP A 224 -14.16 9.52 -21.59
C ASP A 224 -14.33 9.33 -20.07
N LYS A 225 -13.90 10.33 -19.28
CA LYS A 225 -13.91 10.34 -17.81
C LYS A 225 -13.07 9.21 -17.18
N MET A 226 -12.07 8.75 -17.90
CA MET A 226 -11.11 7.73 -17.48
C MET A 226 -9.70 8.30 -17.44
N LEU A 227 -8.99 8.02 -16.35
CA LEU A 227 -7.55 8.27 -16.28
C LEU A 227 -6.80 7.12 -16.95
N TYR A 228 -5.96 7.46 -17.91
CA TYR A 228 -5.01 6.57 -18.54
C TYR A 228 -3.61 6.95 -18.08
N VAL A 229 -2.86 5.96 -17.61
CA VAL A 229 -1.45 6.10 -17.25
C VAL A 229 -0.68 5.12 -18.11
N GLY A 230 0.27 5.62 -18.89
CA GLY A 230 1.06 4.78 -19.78
C GLY A 230 2.55 4.93 -19.54
N GLY A 231 3.30 3.96 -20.06
CA GLY A 231 4.75 3.91 -19.94
C GLY A 231 5.44 4.30 -21.25
N LEU A 232 6.69 3.88 -21.40
CA LEU A 232 7.58 4.25 -22.51
C LEU A 232 7.07 3.93 -23.94
N GLY A 233 6.02 3.10 -24.08
CA GLY A 233 5.45 2.77 -25.39
C GLY A 233 6.35 1.94 -26.32
N LYS A 234 7.38 1.27 -25.77
CA LYS A 234 8.31 0.42 -26.54
C LYS A 234 8.57 -0.91 -25.84
N GLY A 235 8.91 -1.92 -26.65
CA GLY A 235 9.35 -3.21 -26.13
C GLY A 235 10.56 -3.05 -25.19
N LYS A 236 10.57 -3.82 -24.09
CA LYS A 236 11.75 -3.90 -23.22
C LYS A 236 12.91 -4.48 -24.04
N ARG A 237 13.92 -3.66 -24.33
CA ARG A 237 15.15 -4.13 -24.97
C ARG A 237 15.83 -5.10 -24.01
N ARG A 238 16.01 -6.35 -24.44
CA ARG A 238 16.80 -7.33 -23.69
C ARG A 238 18.30 -7.14 -23.86
N ASP A 239 18.75 -6.33 -24.81
CA ASP A 239 20.16 -5.95 -24.93
C ASP A 239 20.36 -4.70 -25.80
N LYS A 240 21.50 -4.01 -25.68
CA LYS A 240 21.84 -2.83 -26.50
C LYS A 240 22.19 -3.18 -27.96
N ARG A 241 22.12 -4.46 -28.38
CA ARG A 241 22.66 -4.94 -29.68
C ARG A 241 21.73 -5.77 -30.57
N ALA A 242 20.42 -5.85 -30.32
CA ALA A 242 19.54 -6.61 -31.21
C ALA A 242 18.22 -5.87 -31.50
N ILE A 243 18.02 -5.56 -32.78
CA ILE A 243 16.74 -5.49 -33.50
C ILE A 243 16.88 -6.49 -34.65
#